data_AF-A0A931R981-F1
#
_entry.id   AF-A0A931R981-F1
#
_cell.length_a   1.000
_cell.length_b   1.000
_cell.length_c   1.000
_cell.angle_alpha   90.00
_cell.angle_beta   90.00
_cell.angle_gamma   90.00
#
_symmetry.space_group_name_H-M   'P 1'
#
loop_
_entity.id
_entity.type
_entity.pdbx_description
1 polymer ?
#
loop_
_entity_poly.entity_id
_entity_poly.type
_entity_poly.pdbx_seq_one_letter_code
_entity_poly.pdbx_strand_id
1 'polypeptide(L)' 'MLYSGHARREMLAEEFGIISDSEVGEAMDSPELIEEYPEDRPYPSCLLLGFTTAGRPLHVVAA' A
#
# COMPACT_ATOMS: atom_id res chain seq x y z
N MET A 1 8.92 -12.46 0.74
CA MET A 1 8.73 -11.33 -0.20
C MET A 1 7.53 -10.57 0.34
N LEU A 2 7.67 -9.29 0.70
CA LEU A 2 6.60 -8.51 1.34
C LEU A 2 5.62 -7.87 0.32
N TYR A 3 6.09 -7.64 -0.92
CA TYR A 3 5.28 -7.01 -1.98
C TYR A 3 5.12 -7.94 -3.16
N SER A 4 3.98 -7.82 -3.86
CA SER A 4 3.84 -8.43 -5.18
C SER A 4 4.80 -7.77 -6.17
N GLY A 5 5.15 -8.49 -7.25
CA GLY A 5 5.97 -7.92 -8.32
C GLY A 5 5.32 -6.72 -9.00
N HIS A 6 3.99 -6.65 -9.01
CA HIS A 6 3.25 -5.48 -9.50
C HIS A 6 3.41 -4.29 -8.56
N ALA A 7 3.12 -4.47 -7.25
CA ALA A 7 3.25 -3.41 -6.25
C ALA A 7 4.65 -2.79 -6.27
N ARG A 8 5.70 -3.61 -6.37
CA ARG A 8 7.08 -3.11 -6.45
C ARG A 8 7.37 -2.28 -7.71
N ARG A 9 6.72 -2.57 -8.84
CA ARG A 9 6.85 -1.75 -10.05
C ARG A 9 6.14 -0.41 -9.87
N GLU A 10 4.92 -0.41 -9.34
CA GLU A 10 4.17 0.82 -9.09
C GLU A 10 4.91 1.74 -8.11
N MET A 11 5.45 1.20 -7.01
CA MET A 11 6.26 1.96 -6.05
C MET A 11 7.45 2.68 -6.70
N LEU A 12 8.09 2.06 -7.70
CA LEU A 12 9.24 2.63 -8.40
C LEU A 12 8.84 3.59 -9.54
N ALA A 13 7.66 3.41 -10.11
CA ALA A 13 7.16 4.16 -11.28
C ALA A 13 6.34 5.40 -10.89
N GLU A 14 6.11 5.60 -9.60
CA GLU A 14 5.27 6.67 -9.09
C GLU A 14 5.73 8.07 -9.52
N GLU A 15 4.81 8.84 -10.12
CA GLU A 15 5.10 10.12 -10.77
C GLU A 15 5.63 11.17 -9.78
N PHE A 16 5.12 11.16 -8.55
CA PHE A 16 5.48 12.10 -7.49
C PHE A 16 6.71 11.68 -6.68
N GLY A 17 7.42 10.64 -7.12
CA GLY A 17 8.63 10.13 -6.51
C GLY A 17 8.47 8.70 -5.98
N ILE A 18 9.58 7.96 -6.00
CA ILE A 18 9.65 6.57 -5.55
C ILE A 18 9.05 6.43 -4.15
N ILE A 19 8.22 5.42 -3.97
CA ILE A 19 7.70 5.01 -2.67
C ILE A 19 8.71 4.05 -2.03
N SER A 20 9.28 4.46 -0.90
CA SER A 20 10.23 3.64 -0.14
C SER A 20 9.55 2.65 0.80
N ASP A 21 10.27 1.61 1.21
CA ASP A 21 9.79 0.65 2.20
C ASP A 21 9.45 1.31 3.56
N SER A 22 10.19 2.37 3.94
CA SER A 22 9.90 3.13 5.15
C SER A 22 8.60 3.89 5.04
N GLU A 23 8.33 4.53 3.90
CA GLU A 23 7.06 5.24 3.68
C GLU A 23 5.85 4.29 3.73
N VAL A 24 5.98 3.07 3.19
CA VAL A 24 4.94 2.06 3.34
C VAL A 24 4.78 1.67 4.81
N GLY A 25 5.88 1.44 5.53
CA GLY A 25 5.84 1.14 6.97
C GLY A 25 5.15 2.23 7.79
N GLU A 26 5.45 3.50 7.52
CA GLU A 26 4.83 4.65 8.16
C GLU A 26 3.33 4.71 7.86
N ALA A 27 2.94 4.53 6.60
CA ALA A 27 1.54 4.50 6.20
C ALA A 27 0.75 3.36 6.87
N MET A 28 1.41 2.24 7.17
CA MET A 28 0.79 1.08 7.80
C MET A 28 0.79 1.13 9.35
N ASP A 29 1.29 2.18 9.99
CA ASP A 29 1.27 2.32 11.45
C ASP A 29 -0.17 2.51 11.99
N SER A 30 -1.00 3.27 11.27
CA SER A 30 -2.41 3.49 11.60
C SER A 30 -3.27 3.73 10.34
N PRO A 31 -3.46 2.70 9.48
CA PRO A 31 -4.21 2.85 8.25
C PRO A 31 -5.73 2.90 8.49
N GLU A 32 -6.44 3.58 7.60
CA GLU A 32 -7.88 3.53 7.47
C GLU A 32 -8.25 2.44 6.45
N LEU A 33 -9.14 1.52 6.84
CA LEU A 33 -9.72 0.55 5.92
C LEU A 33 -10.77 1.25 5.05
N ILE A 34 -10.52 1.25 3.74
CA ILE A 34 -11.41 1.89 2.76
C ILE A 34 -12.38 0.87 2.17
N GLU A 35 -11.89 -0.30 1.79
CA GLU A 35 -12.69 -1.34 1.15
C GLU A 35 -12.14 -2.74 1.43
N GLU A 36 -13.03 -3.73 1.56
CA GLU A 36 -12.69 -5.15 1.69
C GLU A 36 -13.07 -5.90 0.40
N TYR A 37 -12.17 -6.75 -0.08
CA TYR A 37 -12.36 -7.62 -1.24
C TYR A 37 -12.27 -9.10 -0.79
N PRO A 38 -13.29 -9.62 -0.07
CA PRO A 38 -13.26 -10.96 0.48
C PRO A 38 -13.25 -12.08 -0.59
N GLU A 39 -13.64 -11.76 -1.82
CA GLU A 39 -13.75 -12.71 -2.93
C GLU A 39 -12.48 -12.79 -3.79
N ASP A 40 -11.49 -11.93 -3.53
CA ASP A 40 -10.22 -11.92 -4.25
C ASP A 40 -9.47 -13.26 -4.08
N ARG A 41 -8.72 -13.61 -5.14
CA ARG A 41 -7.88 -14.81 -5.18
C ARG A 41 -6.43 -14.42 -5.42
N PRO A 42 -5.46 -15.08 -4.76
CA PRO A 42 -5.59 -16.31 -3.97
C PRO A 42 -6.06 -16.13 -2.52
N TYR A 43 -6.02 -14.92 -1.98
CA TYR A 43 -6.46 -14.57 -0.63
C TYR A 43 -7.38 -13.35 -0.69
N PRO A 44 -8.33 -13.22 0.26
CA PRO A 44 -9.05 -11.98 0.48
C PRO A 44 -8.09 -10.79 0.55
N SER A 45 -8.43 -9.69 -0.11
CA SER A 45 -7.62 -8.49 -0.08
C SER A 45 -8.41 -7.31 0.51
N CYS A 46 -7.72 -6.21 0.81
CA CYS A 46 -8.34 -4.96 1.25
C CYS A 46 -7.57 -3.74 0.73
N LEU A 47 -8.27 -2.64 0.56
CA LEU A 47 -7.70 -1.32 0.26
C LEU A 47 -7.56 -0.52 1.56
N LEU A 48 -6.32 -0.16 1.86
CA LEU A 48 -5.94 0.63 3.02
C LEU A 48 -5.45 2.01 2.58
N LEU A 49 -5.84 3.06 3.31
CA LEU A 49 -5.28 4.40 3.20
C LEU A 49 -4.41 4.66 4.42
N GLY A 50 -3.14 4.99 4.20
CA GLY A 50 -2.21 5.40 5.23
C GLY A 50 -1.51 6.71 4.88
N PHE A 51 -0.80 7.27 5.86
CA PHE A 51 -0.03 8.50 5.68
C PHE A 51 1.40 8.31 6.15
N THR A 52 2.35 8.81 5.36
CA THR A 52 3.74 8.90 5.82
C THR A 52 3.88 9.96 6.91
N THR A 53 5.01 9.97 7.60
CA THR A 53 5.35 11.01 8.59
C THR A 53 5.37 12.41 7.96
N ALA A 54 5.66 12.50 6.66
CA ALA A 54 5.61 13.74 5.89
C ALA A 54 4.18 14.11 5.42
N GLY A 55 3.16 13.32 5.76
CA GLY A 55 1.77 13.54 5.37
C GLY A 55 1.43 13.12 3.94
N ARG A 56 2.31 12.36 3.27
CA ARG A 56 2.03 11.82 1.93
C ARG A 56 1.00 10.69 2.05
N PRO A 57 -0.14 10.74 1.35
CA PRO A 57 -1.11 9.65 1.36
C PRO A 57 -0.59 8.47 0.51
N LEU A 58 -0.77 7.25 1.02
CA LEU A 58 -0.51 6.02 0.28
C LEU A 58 -1.72 5.10 0.34
N HIS A 59 -2.20 4.69 -0.83
CA HIS A 59 -3.18 3.61 -0.96
C HIS A 59 -2.44 2.28 -1.14
N VAL A 60 -2.73 1.33 -0.27
CA VAL A 60 -2.08 0.02 -0.24
C VAL A 60 -3.15 -1.07 -0.38
N VAL A 61 -2.96 -1.95 -1.36
CA VAL A 61 -3.75 -3.19 -1.47
C VAL A 61 -2.96 -4.32 -0.83
N ALA A 62 -3.55 -4.96 0.18
CA ALA A 62 -2.93 -6.04 0.95
C ALA A 62 -3.84 -7.28 1.02
N ALA A 63 -3.24 -8.48 0.98
CA ALA A 63 -3.91 -9.78 1.00
C ALA A 63 -3.13 -10.81 1.83
#